data_AF-A0AAW9BUZ4-F1
#
_entry.id   AF-A0AAW9BUZ4-F1
#
_cell.length_a   1.000
_cell.length_b   1.000
_cell.length_c   1.000
_cell.angle_alpha   90.00
_cell.angle_beta   90.00
_cell.angle_gamma   90.00
#
_symmetry.space_group_name_H-M   'P 1'
#
loop_
_entity.id
_entity.type
_entity.pdbx_description
1 polymer ?
#
loop_
_entity_poly.entity_id
_entity_poly.type
_entity_poly.pdbx_seq_one_letter_code
_entity_poly.pdbx_strand_id
1 'polypeptide(L)'
;LFAGHYKALDTLSKVIMSVLTIATLLAVAIAFGNPVEPVANFESPSPWSIAAIGFIVVTMGWMPAPIEISCLTSAWLKRQSSQQEVTPRSALFDFNVGYIGTAVLALVFVSLGALMLHGSGIELKSSGVGFSHQLVGLYASTIGEWSRYLIAVIAFFCIFGSTITVIDGYSRVIADSQRLLRSQAETDPKATSAIMLAVSLL
;
A
#
# COMPACT_ATOMS: atom_id res chain seq x y z
N LEU A 1 9.99 14.78 -6.96
CA LEU A 1 9.09 15.17 -8.07
C LEU A 1 9.57 16.41 -8.81
N PHE A 2 9.78 17.56 -8.15
CA PHE A 2 10.24 18.80 -8.80
C PHE A 2 11.73 18.84 -9.22
N ALA A 3 12.58 17.97 -8.66
CA ALA A 3 14.03 17.99 -8.90
C ALA A 3 14.57 16.72 -9.61
N GLY A 4 13.73 15.91 -10.28
CA GLY A 4 14.21 14.75 -11.06
C GLY A 4 14.64 13.51 -10.26
N HIS A 5 14.53 13.50 -8.93
CA HIS A 5 14.96 12.40 -8.04
C HIS A 5 14.06 11.13 -8.06
N TYR A 6 13.46 10.78 -9.20
CA TYR A 6 12.57 9.61 -9.32
C TYR A 6 13.28 8.31 -8.88
N LYS A 7 14.57 8.20 -9.19
CA LYS A 7 15.42 7.07 -8.81
C LYS A 7 15.66 6.96 -7.29
N ALA A 8 15.76 8.09 -6.59
CA ALA A 8 15.94 8.09 -5.15
C ALA A 8 14.67 7.62 -4.42
N LEU A 9 13.50 8.09 -4.88
CA LEU A 9 12.22 7.68 -4.34
C LEU A 9 11.93 6.20 -4.62
N ASP A 10 12.23 5.72 -5.83
CA ASP A 10 12.11 4.31 -6.21
C ASP A 10 13.02 3.42 -5.35
N THR A 11 14.28 3.82 -5.16
CA THR A 11 15.23 3.09 -4.29
C THR A 11 14.74 3.08 -2.84
N LEU A 12 14.30 4.22 -2.32
CA LEU A 12 13.79 4.34 -0.97
C LEU A 12 12.56 3.44 -0.76
N SER A 13 11.60 3.47 -1.68
CA SER A 13 10.41 2.62 -1.65
C SER A 13 10.76 1.13 -1.60
N LYS A 14 11.68 0.68 -2.47
CA LYS A 14 12.15 -0.71 -2.48
C LYS A 14 12.79 -1.12 -1.16
N VAL A 15 13.61 -0.26 -0.57
CA VAL A 15 14.23 -0.51 0.74
C VAL A 15 13.16 -0.63 1.81
N ILE A 16 12.23 0.32 1.91
CA ILE A 16 11.17 0.31 2.93
C ILE A 16 10.30 -0.93 2.79
N MET A 17 9.84 -1.25 1.59
CA MET A 17 9.00 -2.43 1.35
C MET A 17 9.73 -3.73 1.67
N SER A 18 11.02 -3.81 1.36
CA SER A 18 11.83 -4.98 1.71
C SER A 18 11.97 -5.14 3.23
N VAL A 19 12.29 -4.05 3.93
CA VAL A 19 12.41 -4.07 5.39
C VAL A 19 11.08 -4.39 6.05
N LEU A 20 9.97 -3.80 5.60
CA LEU A 20 8.62 -4.11 6.10
C LEU A 20 8.29 -5.59 5.91
N THR A 21 8.54 -6.13 4.71
CA THR A 21 8.24 -7.52 4.39
C THR A 21 9.01 -8.46 5.30
N ILE A 22 10.32 -8.23 5.46
CA ILE A 22 11.18 -9.02 6.36
C ILE A 22 10.69 -8.90 7.81
N ALA A 23 10.42 -7.68 8.30
CA ALA A 23 9.94 -7.46 9.66
C ALA A 23 8.60 -8.15 9.91
N THR A 24 7.69 -8.15 8.94
CA THR A 24 6.37 -8.80 9.04
C THR A 24 6.50 -10.31 9.03
N LEU A 25 7.34 -10.87 8.15
CA LEU A 25 7.63 -12.31 8.14
C LEU A 25 8.25 -12.76 9.47
N LEU A 26 9.18 -11.98 10.03
CA LEU A 26 9.77 -12.25 11.34
C LEU A 26 8.72 -12.17 12.45
N ALA A 27 7.86 -11.14 12.45
CA ALA A 27 6.78 -11.02 13.42
C ALA A 27 5.87 -12.26 13.38
N VAL A 28 5.43 -12.67 12.18
CA VAL A 28 4.58 -13.85 12.01
C VAL A 28 5.30 -15.12 12.47
N ALA A 29 6.58 -15.30 12.12
CA ALA A 29 7.35 -16.47 12.54
C ALA A 29 7.47 -16.57 14.07
N ILE A 30 7.67 -15.44 14.76
CA ILE A 30 7.71 -15.39 16.23
C ILE A 30 6.31 -15.64 16.81
N ALA A 31 5.28 -15.03 16.24
CA ALA A 31 3.90 -15.17 16.68
C ALA A 31 3.36 -16.61 16.50
N PHE A 32 3.86 -17.37 15.54
CA PHE A 32 3.53 -18.80 15.43
C PHE A 32 4.03 -19.63 16.62
N GLY A 33 5.16 -19.23 17.22
CA GLY A 33 5.69 -19.88 18.41
C GLY A 33 5.06 -19.40 19.71
N ASN A 34 4.51 -18.19 19.73
CA ASN A 34 3.88 -17.57 20.89
C ASN A 34 2.63 -16.77 20.47
N PRO A 35 1.54 -17.44 20.05
CA PRO A 35 0.30 -16.75 19.72
C PRO A 35 -0.32 -16.13 20.97
N VAL A 36 -1.16 -15.12 20.79
CA VAL A 36 -1.91 -14.54 21.90
C VAL A 36 -2.91 -15.56 22.44
N GLU A 37 -2.87 -15.78 23.75
CA GLU A 37 -3.84 -16.60 24.45
C GLU A 37 -5.22 -15.92 24.43
N PRO A 38 -6.28 -16.62 24.00
CA PRO A 38 -7.62 -16.08 24.03
C PRO A 38 -8.07 -15.72 25.45
N VAL A 39 -8.82 -14.62 25.57
CA VAL A 39 -9.46 -14.24 26.84
C VAL A 39 -10.43 -15.34 27.31
N ALA A 40 -10.64 -15.42 28.63
CA ALA A 40 -11.55 -16.41 29.21
C ALA A 40 -12.95 -16.31 28.59
N ASN A 41 -13.54 -17.46 28.25
CA ASN A 41 -14.83 -17.58 27.56
C ASN A 41 -14.87 -16.97 26.14
N PHE A 42 -13.73 -16.81 25.47
CA PHE A 42 -13.71 -16.44 24.06
C PHE A 42 -14.28 -17.58 23.20
N GLU A 43 -15.40 -17.33 22.55
CA GLU A 43 -15.94 -18.19 21.51
C GLU A 43 -15.51 -17.66 20.15
N SER A 44 -14.78 -18.48 19.39
CA SER A 44 -14.34 -18.11 18.05
C SER A 44 -15.56 -17.97 17.13
N PRO A 45 -15.75 -16.81 16.45
CA PRO A 45 -16.84 -16.65 15.51
C PRO A 45 -16.71 -17.64 14.35
N SER A 46 -17.83 -18.22 13.92
CA SER A 46 -17.84 -19.15 12.79
C SER A 46 -17.59 -18.40 11.46
N PRO A 47 -16.62 -18.86 10.64
CA PRO A 47 -16.35 -18.27 9.33
C PRO A 47 -17.50 -18.50 8.34
N TRP A 48 -18.41 -19.42 8.65
CA TRP A 48 -19.57 -19.75 7.83
C TRP A 48 -20.84 -18.99 8.22
N SER A 49 -20.73 -18.04 9.16
CA SER A 49 -21.85 -17.16 9.50
C SER A 49 -22.20 -16.23 8.35
N ILE A 50 -23.49 -15.89 8.21
CA ILE A 50 -23.97 -14.95 7.18
C ILE A 50 -23.25 -13.59 7.28
N ALA A 51 -22.95 -13.15 8.51
CA ALA A 51 -22.21 -11.92 8.75
C ALA A 51 -20.77 -12.00 8.22
N ALA A 52 -20.04 -13.10 8.47
CA ALA A 52 -18.68 -13.29 7.96
C ALA A 52 -18.65 -13.38 6.43
N ILE A 53 -19.59 -14.10 5.83
CA ILE A 53 -19.75 -14.17 4.36
C ILE A 53 -20.06 -12.78 3.79
N GLY A 54 -20.98 -12.03 4.41
CA GLY A 54 -21.30 -10.66 4.02
C GLY A 54 -20.09 -9.73 4.10
N PHE A 55 -19.28 -9.83 5.15
CA PHE A 55 -18.02 -9.10 5.27
C PHE A 55 -17.03 -9.43 4.16
N ILE A 56 -16.86 -10.71 3.82
CA ILE A 56 -15.99 -11.14 2.70
C ILE A 56 -16.51 -10.56 1.38
N VAL A 57 -17.81 -10.62 1.11
CA VAL A 57 -18.39 -10.06 -0.13
C VAL A 57 -18.19 -8.55 -0.21
N VAL A 58 -18.43 -7.81 0.87
CA VAL A 58 -18.24 -6.36 0.91
C VAL A 58 -16.77 -5.98 0.74
N THR A 59 -15.86 -6.68 1.43
CA THR A 59 -14.42 -6.42 1.31
C THR A 59 -13.92 -6.75 -0.10
N MET A 60 -14.33 -7.87 -0.71
CA MET A 60 -14.02 -8.20 -2.10
C MET A 60 -14.58 -7.17 -3.09
N GLY A 61 -15.82 -6.71 -2.89
CA GLY A 61 -16.46 -5.71 -3.75
C GLY A 61 -15.85 -4.31 -3.65
N TRP A 62 -15.20 -3.99 -2.52
CA TRP A 62 -14.49 -2.73 -2.31
C TRP A 62 -13.01 -2.79 -2.74
N MET A 63 -12.46 -3.99 -3.00
CA MET A 63 -11.07 -4.22 -3.40
C MET A 63 -10.75 -4.20 -4.92
N PRO A 64 -11.64 -3.88 -5.88
CA PRO A 64 -11.18 -3.46 -7.20
C PRO A 64 -10.44 -2.13 -7.05
N ALA A 65 -9.23 -2.05 -7.59
CA ALA A 65 -8.56 -0.76 -7.71
C ALA A 65 -9.47 0.20 -8.51
N PRO A 66 -9.62 1.46 -8.06
CA PRO A 66 -10.42 2.44 -8.78
C PRO A 66 -9.96 2.57 -10.25
N ILE A 67 -10.90 2.78 -11.17
CA ILE A 67 -10.63 2.75 -12.63
C ILE A 67 -9.52 3.74 -13.03
N GLU A 68 -9.38 4.84 -12.30
CA GLU A 68 -8.33 5.85 -12.47
C GLU A 68 -6.92 5.29 -12.35
N ILE A 69 -6.70 4.22 -11.58
CA ILE A 69 -5.38 3.58 -11.45
C ILE A 69 -4.91 3.04 -12.81
N SER A 70 -5.84 2.62 -13.67
CA SER A 70 -5.54 2.21 -15.05
C SER A 70 -5.03 3.38 -15.90
N CYS A 71 -5.54 4.60 -15.65
CA CYS A 71 -5.04 5.81 -16.31
C CYS A 71 -3.66 6.20 -15.80
N LEU A 72 -3.42 6.12 -14.48
CA LEU A 72 -2.12 6.44 -13.87
C LEU A 72 -1.01 5.51 -14.42
N THR A 73 -1.28 4.20 -14.38
CA THR A 73 -0.34 3.17 -14.87
C THR A 73 -0.07 3.33 -16.36
N SER A 74 -1.08 3.67 -17.17
CA SER A 74 -0.90 3.97 -18.60
C SER A 74 0.00 5.19 -18.84
N ALA A 75 -0.17 6.26 -18.05
CA ALA A 75 0.66 7.46 -18.14
C ALA A 75 2.13 7.18 -17.78
N TRP A 76 2.37 6.36 -16.75
CA TRP A 76 3.73 5.93 -16.40
C TRP A 76 4.35 5.01 -17.46
N LEU A 77 3.57 4.06 -17.98
CA LEU A 77 4.02 3.15 -19.04
C LEU A 77 4.43 3.92 -20.30
N LYS A 78 3.62 4.89 -20.74
CA LYS A 78 3.92 5.77 -21.88
C LYS A 78 5.23 6.54 -21.70
N ARG A 79 5.52 6.98 -20.48
CA ARG A 79 6.80 7.65 -20.16
C ARG A 79 7.95 6.66 -20.13
N GLN A 80 7.75 5.49 -19.54
CA GLN A 80 8.76 4.44 -19.50
C GLN A 80 9.14 3.97 -20.90
N SER A 81 8.17 3.79 -21.80
CA SER A 81 8.39 3.42 -23.20
C SER A 81 9.15 4.47 -24.01
N SER A 82 9.18 5.73 -23.55
CA SER A 82 9.99 6.78 -24.17
C SER A 82 11.47 6.72 -23.78
N GLN A 83 11.81 5.99 -22.71
CA GLN A 83 13.18 5.88 -22.18
C GLN A 83 13.79 4.49 -22.37
N GLN A 84 12.96 3.45 -22.46
CA GLN A 84 13.38 2.07 -22.63
C GLN A 84 12.34 1.30 -23.45
N GLU A 85 12.77 0.23 -24.11
CA GLU A 85 11.86 -0.65 -24.83
C GLU A 85 11.00 -1.45 -23.83
N VAL A 86 9.68 -1.30 -23.92
CA VAL A 86 8.73 -2.03 -23.06
C VAL A 86 7.91 -2.98 -23.92
N THR A 87 8.15 -4.28 -23.76
CA THR A 87 7.37 -5.33 -24.44
C THR A 87 6.17 -5.73 -23.59
N PRO A 88 5.07 -6.23 -24.20
CA PRO A 88 3.93 -6.77 -23.45
C PRO A 88 4.33 -7.84 -22.44
N ARG A 89 5.33 -8.67 -22.79
CA ARG A 89 5.87 -9.70 -21.89
C ARG A 89 6.56 -9.10 -20.67
N SER A 90 7.37 -8.06 -20.87
CA SER A 90 8.05 -7.36 -19.77
C SER A 90 7.05 -6.67 -18.85
N ALA A 91 6.03 -6.02 -19.41
CA ALA A 91 4.98 -5.34 -18.64
C ALA A 91 4.14 -6.33 -17.82
N LEU A 92 3.75 -7.46 -18.42
CA LEU A 92 3.02 -8.52 -17.71
C LEU A 92 3.87 -9.18 -16.61
N PHE A 93 5.16 -9.35 -16.84
CA PHE A 93 6.06 -9.89 -15.82
C PHE A 93 6.15 -8.95 -14.61
N ASP A 94 6.39 -7.65 -14.83
CA ASP A 94 6.44 -6.64 -13.77
C ASP A 94 5.13 -6.59 -12.97
N PHE A 95 4.00 -6.58 -13.68
CA PHE A 95 2.67 -6.63 -13.07
C PHE A 95 2.47 -7.89 -12.21
N ASN A 96 2.81 -9.07 -12.73
CA ASN A 96 2.63 -10.33 -12.01
C ASN A 96 3.51 -10.42 -10.77
N VAL A 97 4.75 -9.91 -10.82
CA VAL A 97 5.64 -9.85 -9.66
C VAL A 97 5.02 -8.99 -8.56
N GLY A 98 4.53 -7.79 -8.91
CA GLY A 98 3.84 -6.91 -7.96
C GLY A 98 2.56 -7.53 -7.41
N TYR A 99 1.74 -8.16 -8.27
CA TYR A 99 0.47 -8.78 -7.89
C TYR A 99 0.68 -9.95 -6.93
N ILE A 100 1.54 -10.90 -7.28
CA ILE A 100 1.84 -12.07 -6.44
C ILE A 100 2.51 -11.62 -5.14
N GLY A 101 3.46 -10.69 -5.20
CA GLY A 101 4.13 -10.17 -4.01
C GLY A 101 3.15 -9.55 -3.02
N THR A 102 2.19 -8.75 -3.51
CA THR A 102 1.14 -8.15 -2.69
C THR A 102 0.20 -9.20 -2.11
N ALA A 103 -0.19 -10.21 -2.90
CA ALA A 103 -1.04 -11.30 -2.43
C ALA A 103 -0.37 -12.11 -1.30
N VAL A 104 0.92 -12.42 -1.44
CA VAL A 104 1.69 -13.10 -0.38
C VAL A 104 1.76 -12.22 0.86
N LEU A 105 2.10 -10.93 0.72
CA LEU A 105 2.19 -10.02 1.86
C LEU A 105 0.84 -9.86 2.58
N ALA A 106 -0.28 -9.84 1.85
CA ALA A 106 -1.62 -9.81 2.43
C ALA A 106 -1.89 -11.03 3.30
N LEU A 107 -1.51 -12.24 2.86
CA LEU A 107 -1.62 -13.45 3.68
C LEU A 107 -0.78 -13.35 4.96
N VAL A 108 0.43 -12.80 4.87
CA VAL A 108 1.30 -12.59 6.05
C VAL A 108 0.63 -11.62 7.05
N PHE A 109 0.05 -10.51 6.59
CA PHE A 109 -0.69 -9.59 7.47
C PHE A 109 -1.93 -10.22 8.10
N VAL A 110 -2.67 -11.03 7.33
CA VAL A 110 -3.81 -11.80 7.86
C VAL A 110 -3.34 -12.77 8.94
N SER A 111 -2.23 -13.49 8.72
CA SER A 111 -1.63 -14.36 9.73
C SER A 111 -1.20 -13.60 10.98
N LEU A 112 -0.56 -12.44 10.84
CA LEU A 112 -0.15 -11.61 11.99
C LEU A 112 -1.37 -11.19 12.82
N GLY A 113 -2.44 -10.73 12.16
CA GLY A 113 -3.69 -10.36 12.83
C GLY A 113 -4.36 -11.57 13.49
N ALA A 114 -4.39 -12.72 12.82
CA ALA A 114 -4.95 -13.95 13.36
C ALA A 114 -4.20 -14.45 14.60
N LEU A 115 -2.87 -14.34 14.63
CA LEU A 115 -2.06 -14.82 15.75
C LEU A 115 -2.00 -13.83 16.92
N MET A 116 -2.04 -12.53 16.65
CA MET A 116 -1.81 -11.49 17.68
C MET A 116 -3.07 -10.74 18.12
N LEU A 117 -4.17 -10.78 17.36
CA LEU A 117 -5.41 -10.06 17.71
C LEU A 117 -6.59 -10.99 17.98
N HIS A 118 -6.69 -12.12 17.28
CA HIS A 118 -7.82 -13.03 17.45
C HIS A 118 -7.86 -13.61 18.86
N GLY A 119 -9.00 -13.49 19.54
CA GLY A 119 -9.14 -13.94 20.93
C GLY A 119 -8.54 -13.00 21.99
N SER A 120 -7.75 -11.99 21.60
CA SER A 120 -7.07 -11.08 22.56
C SER A 120 -7.99 -10.17 23.37
N GLY A 121 -9.25 -10.00 22.95
CA GLY A 121 -10.18 -9.00 23.50
C GLY A 121 -9.85 -7.55 23.10
N ILE A 122 -8.78 -7.32 22.32
CA ILE A 122 -8.41 -5.99 21.84
C ILE A 122 -9.30 -5.62 20.64
N GLU A 123 -10.12 -4.59 20.79
CA GLU A 123 -10.89 -4.04 19.68
C GLU A 123 -10.00 -3.29 18.68
N LEU A 124 -10.27 -3.46 17.39
CA LEU A 124 -9.64 -2.69 16.32
C LEU A 124 -10.08 -1.23 16.37
N LYS A 125 -9.12 -0.31 16.39
CA LYS A 125 -9.41 1.13 16.33
C LYS A 125 -10.05 1.48 14.98
N SER A 126 -11.11 2.28 15.03
CA SER A 126 -11.85 2.75 13.85
C SER A 126 -11.18 3.90 13.11
N SER A 127 -10.26 4.64 13.76
CA SER A 127 -9.50 5.72 13.12
C SER A 127 -8.18 5.22 12.53
N GLY A 128 -7.76 5.79 11.39
CA GLY A 128 -6.49 5.41 10.74
C GLY A 128 -5.25 5.65 11.62
N VAL A 129 -5.24 6.76 12.38
CA VAL A 129 -4.17 7.06 13.35
C VAL A 129 -4.18 6.05 14.48
N GLY A 130 -5.36 5.74 15.05
CA GLY A 130 -5.49 4.75 16.11
C GLY A 130 -5.06 3.35 15.65
N PHE A 131 -5.46 2.95 14.46
CA PHE A 131 -5.07 1.67 13.86
C PHE A 131 -3.55 1.61 13.61
N SER A 132 -2.94 2.70 13.16
CA SER A 132 -1.48 2.76 12.95
C SER A 132 -0.71 2.57 14.26
N HIS A 133 -1.16 3.20 15.35
CA HIS A 133 -0.58 2.96 16.68
C HIS A 133 -0.76 1.51 17.15
N GLN A 134 -1.95 0.94 16.91
CA GLN A 134 -2.22 -0.46 17.24
C GLN A 134 -1.33 -1.42 16.45
N LEU A 135 -1.18 -1.20 15.14
CA LEU A 135 -0.31 -1.99 14.28
C LEU A 135 1.14 -1.95 14.75
N VAL A 136 1.68 -0.75 14.98
CA VAL A 136 3.04 -0.58 15.53
C VAL A 136 3.19 -1.31 16.87
N GLY A 137 2.17 -1.24 17.73
CA GLY A 137 2.13 -1.95 19.01
C GLY A 137 2.20 -3.47 18.87
N LEU A 138 1.57 -4.04 17.83
CA LEU A 138 1.66 -5.49 17.55
C LEU A 138 3.10 -5.91 17.29
N TYR A 139 3.79 -5.23 16.38
CA TYR A 139 5.20 -5.53 16.11
C TYR A 139 6.09 -5.34 17.34
N ALA A 140 5.85 -4.27 18.12
CA ALA A 140 6.58 -4.04 19.36
C ALA A 140 6.39 -5.17 20.38
N SER A 141 5.17 -5.69 20.50
CA SER A 141 4.86 -6.80 21.41
C SER A 141 5.43 -8.15 20.93
N THR A 142 5.55 -8.34 19.62
CA THR A 142 6.02 -9.61 19.03
C THR A 142 7.53 -9.67 18.86
N ILE A 143 8.15 -8.63 18.31
CA ILE A 143 9.60 -8.58 18.01
C ILE A 143 10.39 -7.95 19.17
N GLY A 144 9.73 -7.12 19.97
CA GLY A 144 10.34 -6.35 21.06
C GLY A 144 10.23 -4.84 20.84
N GLU A 145 10.30 -4.11 21.94
CA GLU A 145 9.97 -2.68 22.00
C GLU A 145 10.85 -1.79 21.09
N TRP A 146 12.09 -2.22 20.82
CA TRP A 146 13.00 -1.54 19.89
C TRP A 146 12.42 -1.41 18.47
N SER A 147 11.55 -2.35 18.05
CA SER A 147 10.93 -2.37 16.72
C SER A 147 9.87 -1.27 16.56
N ARG A 148 9.36 -0.69 17.66
CA ARG A 148 8.31 0.34 17.63
C ARG A 148 8.67 1.50 16.71
N TYR A 149 9.85 2.08 16.91
CA TYR A 149 10.30 3.23 16.12
C TYR A 149 10.59 2.84 14.67
N LEU A 150 11.15 1.63 14.44
CA LEU A 150 11.41 1.12 13.10
C LEU A 150 10.11 1.00 12.29
N ILE A 151 9.09 0.35 12.86
CA ILE A 151 7.81 0.14 12.18
C ILE A 151 7.03 1.45 12.04
N ALA A 152 7.11 2.36 13.01
CA ALA A 152 6.49 3.68 12.88
C ALA A 152 7.08 4.48 11.70
N VAL A 153 8.39 4.46 11.52
CA VAL A 153 9.07 5.10 10.38
C VAL A 153 8.67 4.44 9.06
N ILE A 154 8.62 3.11 9.02
CA ILE A 154 8.17 2.37 7.84
C ILE A 154 6.73 2.73 7.48
N ALA A 155 5.81 2.71 8.45
CA ALA A 155 4.41 3.06 8.24
C ALA A 155 4.26 4.49 7.71
N PHE A 156 5.01 5.45 8.28
CA PHE A 156 5.06 6.81 7.79
C PHE A 156 5.47 6.86 6.32
N PHE A 157 6.58 6.22 5.95
CA PHE A 157 7.04 6.26 4.56
C PHE A 157 6.16 5.48 3.60
N CYS A 158 5.50 4.40 4.02
CA CYS A 158 4.51 3.69 3.20
C CYS A 158 3.34 4.62 2.85
N ILE A 159 2.75 5.28 3.85
CA ILE A 159 1.65 6.23 3.64
C ILE A 159 2.12 7.41 2.79
N PHE A 160 3.26 7.99 3.12
CA PHE A 160 3.85 9.11 2.38
C PHE A 160 4.17 8.74 0.92
N GLY A 161 4.66 7.53 0.67
CA GLY A 161 4.92 7.00 -0.66
C GLY A 161 3.65 6.87 -1.49
N SER A 162 2.54 6.41 -0.89
CA SER A 162 1.22 6.40 -1.53
C SER A 162 0.76 7.83 -1.86
N THR A 163 0.91 8.79 -0.95
CA THR A 163 0.58 10.20 -1.20
C THR A 163 1.36 10.75 -2.40
N ILE A 164 2.68 10.51 -2.45
CA ILE A 164 3.51 10.95 -3.58
C ILE A 164 3.05 10.30 -4.90
N THR A 165 2.75 9.01 -4.87
CA THR A 165 2.29 8.25 -6.05
C THR A 165 0.98 8.82 -6.60
N VAL A 166 0.05 9.15 -5.72
CA VAL A 166 -1.25 9.73 -6.05
C VAL A 166 -1.09 11.15 -6.60
N ILE A 167 -0.28 12.00 -5.95
CA ILE A 167 0.02 13.35 -6.43
C ILE A 167 0.64 13.30 -7.83
N ASP A 168 1.65 12.47 -8.06
CA ASP A 168 2.30 12.33 -9.37
C ASP A 168 1.31 11.84 -10.43
N GLY A 169 0.57 10.77 -10.11
CA GLY A 169 -0.39 10.16 -11.02
C GLY A 169 -1.48 11.12 -11.46
N TYR A 170 -2.23 11.70 -10.51
CA TYR A 170 -3.32 12.62 -10.85
C TYR A 170 -2.82 13.84 -11.60
N SER A 171 -1.68 14.42 -11.19
CA SER A 171 -1.12 15.59 -11.87
C SER A 171 -0.79 15.32 -13.33
N ARG A 172 -0.24 14.14 -13.63
CA ARG A 172 0.07 13.72 -14.99
C ARG A 172 -1.17 13.51 -15.83
N VAL A 173 -2.15 12.77 -15.32
CA VAL A 173 -3.37 12.47 -16.06
C VAL A 173 -4.16 13.75 -16.33
N ILE A 174 -4.28 14.64 -15.35
CA ILE A 174 -4.95 15.95 -15.53
C ILE A 174 -4.20 16.81 -16.56
N ALA A 175 -2.86 16.85 -16.52
CA ALA A 175 -2.08 17.58 -17.51
C ALA A 175 -2.27 17.03 -18.93
N ASP A 176 -2.25 15.70 -19.09
CA ASP A 176 -2.50 15.04 -20.37
C ASP A 176 -3.94 15.29 -20.87
N SER A 177 -4.94 15.25 -19.98
CA SER A 177 -6.33 15.59 -20.32
C SER A 177 -6.47 17.05 -20.78
N GLN A 178 -5.85 18.00 -20.07
CA GLN A 178 -5.87 19.41 -20.47
C GLN A 178 -5.18 19.65 -21.82
N ARG A 179 -4.06 18.97 -22.08
CA ARG A 179 -3.37 19.01 -23.39
C ARG A 179 -4.30 18.56 -24.51
N LEU A 180 -4.99 17.44 -24.31
CA LEU A 180 -5.93 16.88 -25.29
C LEU A 180 -7.13 17.81 -25.52
N LEU A 181 -7.71 18.39 -24.46
CA LEU A 181 -8.81 19.35 -24.56
C LEU A 181 -8.43 20.65 -25.31
N ARG A 182 -7.16 21.06 -25.21
CA ARG A 182 -6.62 22.24 -25.91
C ARG A 182 -6.01 21.92 -27.27
N SER A 183 -6.10 20.67 -27.74
CA SER A 183 -5.50 20.19 -28.98
C SER A 183 -4.00 20.52 -29.11
N GLN A 184 -3.27 20.47 -28.01
CA GLN A 184 -1.83 20.75 -27.99
C GLN A 184 -1.00 19.49 -28.28
N ALA A 185 0.10 19.65 -29.02
CA ALA A 185 0.99 18.54 -29.36
C ALA A 185 1.70 17.96 -28.12
N GLU A 186 2.19 18.82 -27.22
CA GLU A 186 2.93 18.44 -26.02
C GLU A 186 2.36 19.07 -24.74
N THR A 187 2.63 18.46 -23.59
CA THR A 187 2.24 18.99 -22.28
C THR A 187 3.19 20.10 -21.88
N ASP A 188 2.65 21.27 -21.50
CA ASP A 188 3.47 22.36 -20.96
C ASP A 188 4.03 21.98 -19.57
N PRO A 189 5.37 21.95 -19.38
CA PRO A 189 5.98 21.66 -18.10
C PRO A 189 5.56 22.61 -16.97
N LYS A 190 5.28 23.89 -17.29
CA LYS A 190 4.84 24.89 -16.31
C LYS A 190 3.40 24.61 -15.86
N ALA A 191 2.52 24.31 -16.81
CA ALA A 191 1.14 23.89 -16.51
C ALA A 191 1.12 22.61 -15.66
N THR A 192 1.93 21.62 -16.00
CA THR A 192 2.05 20.36 -15.24
C THR A 192 2.53 20.61 -13.80
N SER A 193 3.49 21.52 -13.62
CA SER A 193 3.99 21.90 -12.29
C SER A 193 2.94 22.64 -11.46
N ALA A 194 2.16 23.53 -12.09
CA ALA A 194 1.06 24.23 -11.43
C ALA A 194 -0.06 23.27 -11.00
N ILE A 195 -0.42 22.30 -11.86
CA ILE A 195 -1.39 21.25 -11.53
C ILE A 195 -0.87 20.42 -10.36
N MET A 196 0.42 20.06 -10.35
CA MET A 196 1.01 19.29 -9.24
C MET A 196 0.95 20.02 -7.90
N LEU A 197 1.17 21.33 -7.89
CA LEU A 197 0.97 22.15 -6.69
C LEU A 197 -0.50 22.18 -6.26
N ALA A 198 -1.43 22.34 -7.21
CA ALA A 198 -2.86 22.33 -6.91
C ALA A 198 -3.33 20.98 -6.34
N VAL A 199 -2.91 19.86 -6.93
CA VAL A 199 -3.23 18.50 -6.46
C VAL A 199 -2.62 18.24 -5.08
N SER A 200 -1.44 18.80 -4.77
CA SER A 200 -0.80 18.63 -3.46
C SER A 200 -1.49 19.41 -2.32
N LEU A 201 -2.36 20.37 -2.66
CA LEU A 201 -3.11 21.19 -1.69
C LEU A 201 -4.51 20.63 -1.40
N LEU A 202 -4.95 19.60 -2.13
CA LEU A 202 -6.21 18.87 -1.94
C LEU A 202 -5.99 17.69 -0.98
#